data_AF-A0A517YBJ9-F1
#
_entry.id   AF-A0A517YBJ9-F1
#
_cell.length_a   1.000
_cell.length_b   1.000
_cell.length_c   1.000
_cell.angle_alpha   90.00
_cell.angle_beta   90.00
_cell.angle_gamma   90.00
#
_symmetry.space_group_name_H-M   'P 1'
#
loop_
_entity.id
_entity.type
_entity.pdbx_description
1 polymer ?
#
loop_
_entity_poly.entity_id
_entity_poly.type
_entity_poly.pdbx_seq_one_letter_code
_entity_poly.pdbx_strand_id
1 'polypeptide(L)'
;MTTEDPVVQYHRSFRDRLELEKIAADAKRRRGHLAGVGGAAPNVSDVFDRAYRGYRIDGNQLKPVQIMARRDQKFEEYATEWEREWSVLAKPANPYLPVLDENLTVIGHTGSSSGGYFADLILPFGAVQHRYRPDDEYHTDDLNGLLRAGIRVFVHNRSKNSAPSGWVFITASTTEHKFELITGINGEVLDSVRSNTGFLEDVWYSPSDILSFGKLIATLSVKIGSKVAKTLVRKAVSKQAAKALDGPSAALAKEATEKAAKEISEAEAKMIFKGIKLKRGYDPRMGIPEEHFQKMVEAAQEAGLIAIFRSNKQAAIELIRKGAHGKPMWAKFKTDPNTGILTATNAGEAAAANMNDCFVIGSDGVARRMYKQGDKMAAEVIRIDGAKWSPKPGQVFARDGKPIVGDYDLLGVAPVKSPGRNINVVPEDLKYGDWNGPDVQKYAKAANKRFDEPRVLHGAQDGYGGNPKYMGLTDDTAYAVFPDGRTFIMEGRKAQEEFYDALGRQAKQPGAPVGVPGWKPKVIQGGKK
;
A
#
# COMPACT_ATOMS: atom_id res chain seq x y z
N MET A 1 26.88 7.54 15.75
CA MET A 1 26.35 8.61 14.88
C MET A 1 26.18 7.99 13.50
N THR A 2 24.94 7.65 13.15
CA THR A 2 24.60 7.01 11.88
C THR A 2 24.55 8.08 10.80
N THR A 3 25.36 7.89 9.76
CA THR A 3 25.37 8.67 8.53
C THR A 3 24.09 8.39 7.76
N GLU A 4 23.11 9.27 7.90
CA GLU A 4 22.02 9.37 6.94
C GLU A 4 22.60 9.81 5.59
N ASP A 5 22.21 9.10 4.54
CA ASP A 5 22.59 9.31 3.15
C ASP A 5 21.97 10.63 2.64
N PRO A 6 22.76 11.67 2.32
CA PRO A 6 22.25 13.00 1.96
C PRO A 6 21.61 13.07 0.55
N VAL A 7 21.46 11.95 -0.17
CA VAL A 7 21.03 11.94 -1.58
C VAL A 7 19.51 11.98 -1.79
N VAL A 8 18.67 11.86 -0.75
CA VAL A 8 17.20 11.70 -0.93
C VAL A 8 16.35 12.91 -0.52
N GLN A 9 16.93 14.00 -0.04
CA GLN A 9 16.15 15.19 0.31
C GLN A 9 16.70 16.43 -0.40
N TYR A 10 16.13 16.77 -1.57
CA TYR A 10 15.59 18.09 -1.89
C TYR A 10 14.93 18.04 -3.28
N HIS A 11 13.69 18.52 -3.34
CA HIS A 11 12.68 18.17 -4.35
C HIS A 11 13.02 18.55 -5.80
N ARG A 12 13.01 17.55 -6.70
CA ARG A 12 12.70 17.71 -8.13
C ARG A 12 11.18 17.89 -8.34
N SER A 13 10.52 18.70 -7.50
CA SER A 13 9.08 18.94 -7.61
C SER A 13 8.83 19.99 -8.68
N PHE A 14 8.16 19.58 -9.75
CA PHE A 14 7.51 20.55 -10.62
C PHE A 14 6.26 21.12 -9.94
N ARG A 15 5.71 22.22 -10.45
CA ARG A 15 4.34 22.64 -10.15
C ARG A 15 3.55 22.57 -11.44
N ASP A 16 2.33 22.06 -11.34
CA ASP A 16 1.41 21.99 -12.47
C ASP A 16 1.05 23.43 -12.91
N ARG A 17 1.12 23.71 -14.21
CA ARG A 17 0.74 25.02 -14.77
C ARG A 17 -0.69 25.41 -14.35
N LEU A 18 -1.62 24.46 -14.30
CA LEU A 18 -2.99 24.71 -13.88
C LEU A 18 -3.09 25.11 -12.40
N GLU A 19 -2.22 24.57 -11.56
CA GLU A 19 -2.14 24.93 -10.15
C GLU A 19 -1.55 26.34 -9.97
N LEU A 20 -0.55 26.68 -10.79
CA LEU A 20 0.05 28.02 -10.82
C LEU A 20 -0.90 29.09 -11.36
N GLU A 21 -1.68 28.79 -12.40
CA GLU A 21 -2.71 29.69 -12.92
C GLU A 21 -3.81 29.93 -11.87
N LYS A 22 -4.17 28.91 -11.08
CA LYS A 22 -5.07 29.06 -9.91
C LYS A 22 -4.46 29.95 -8.83
N ILE A 23 -3.19 29.72 -8.46
CA ILE A 23 -2.48 30.55 -7.46
C ILE A 23 -2.38 32.01 -7.92
N ALA A 24 -2.05 32.24 -9.20
CA ALA A 24 -1.97 33.58 -9.78
C ALA A 24 -3.35 34.27 -9.83
N ALA A 25 -4.41 33.54 -10.18
CA ALA A 25 -5.78 34.05 -10.14
C ALA A 25 -6.22 34.43 -8.72
N ASP A 26 -5.90 33.60 -7.72
CA ASP A 26 -6.21 33.88 -6.31
C ASP A 26 -5.39 35.05 -5.75
N ALA A 27 -4.11 35.17 -6.13
CA ALA A 27 -3.29 36.33 -5.77
C ALA A 27 -3.84 37.63 -6.38
N LYS A 28 -4.34 37.59 -7.63
CA LYS A 28 -4.99 38.72 -8.29
C LYS A 28 -6.30 39.10 -7.58
N ARG A 29 -7.10 38.12 -7.15
CA ARG A 29 -8.32 38.36 -6.35
C ARG A 29 -8.01 39.01 -4.99
N ARG A 30 -7.01 38.52 -4.26
CA ARG A 30 -6.59 39.09 -2.96
C ARG A 30 -6.08 40.53 -3.08
N ARG A 31 -5.40 40.88 -4.18
CA ARG A 31 -4.97 42.27 -4.45
C ARG A 31 -6.12 43.22 -4.76
N GLY A 32 -7.21 42.75 -5.36
CA GLY A 32 -8.43 43.55 -5.52
C GLY A 32 -9.00 44.07 -4.19
N HIS A 33 -8.65 43.42 -3.07
CA HIS A 33 -9.00 43.85 -1.71
C HIS A 33 -7.95 44.75 -1.05
N LEU A 34 -6.74 44.88 -1.61
CA LEU A 34 -5.61 45.63 -1.05
C LEU A 34 -5.16 46.73 -2.01
N ALA A 35 -6.12 47.49 -2.56
CA ALA A 35 -5.88 48.60 -3.49
C ALA A 35 -5.14 49.74 -2.77
N GLY A 36 -3.80 49.67 -2.72
CA GLY A 36 -2.95 50.69 -2.12
C GLY A 36 -1.45 50.46 -2.26
N VAL A 37 -1.00 49.23 -2.58
CA VAL A 37 0.43 48.93 -2.75
C VAL A 37 0.75 48.68 -4.22
N GLY A 38 1.27 49.72 -4.89
CA GLY A 38 1.54 49.80 -6.32
C GLY A 38 2.73 48.98 -6.85
N GLY A 39 2.76 47.67 -6.58
CA GLY A 39 3.71 46.75 -7.22
C GLY A 39 3.04 45.94 -8.32
N ALA A 40 3.53 46.01 -9.57
CA ALA A 40 3.07 45.11 -10.64
C ALA A 40 3.19 43.64 -10.17
N ALA A 41 2.21 42.79 -10.53
CA ALA A 41 2.37 41.36 -10.27
C ALA A 41 3.52 40.86 -11.16
N PRO A 42 4.46 40.06 -10.65
CA PRO A 42 5.49 39.48 -11.50
C PRO A 42 4.79 38.71 -12.62
N ASN A 43 5.19 38.96 -13.87
CA ASN A 43 4.67 38.16 -14.97
C ASN A 43 5.12 36.72 -14.75
N VAL A 44 4.30 35.74 -15.17
CA VAL A 44 4.66 34.32 -15.07
C VAL A 44 6.02 34.06 -15.78
N SER A 45 6.32 34.80 -16.84
CA SER A 45 7.62 34.81 -17.53
C SER A 45 8.82 35.27 -16.68
N ASP A 46 8.57 36.00 -15.58
CA ASP A 46 9.63 36.51 -14.70
C ASP A 46 10.09 35.46 -13.68
N VAL A 47 9.25 34.45 -13.40
CA VAL A 47 9.48 33.41 -12.39
C VAL A 47 9.95 32.10 -13.03
N PHE A 48 9.46 31.79 -14.23
CA PHE A 48 9.76 30.54 -14.93
C PHE A 48 10.64 30.78 -16.14
N ASP A 49 11.67 29.96 -16.29
CA ASP A 49 12.61 30.10 -17.38
C ASP A 49 12.18 29.30 -18.61
N ARG A 50 11.61 28.11 -18.38
CA ARG A 50 11.28 27.14 -19.45
C ARG A 50 10.07 26.30 -19.09
N ALA A 51 9.28 25.98 -20.12
CA ALA A 51 8.22 25.00 -20.03
C ALA A 51 8.62 23.71 -20.75
N TYR A 52 8.46 22.59 -20.07
CA TYR A 52 8.71 21.24 -20.58
C TYR A 52 7.37 20.53 -20.77
N ARG A 53 7.32 19.60 -21.73
CA ARG A 53 6.25 18.60 -21.79
C ARG A 53 6.72 17.39 -20.99
N GLY A 54 5.80 16.72 -20.31
CA GLY A 54 6.06 15.49 -19.58
C GLY A 54 4.79 14.68 -19.42
N TYR A 55 4.89 13.60 -18.67
CA TYR A 55 3.76 12.80 -18.25
C TYR A 55 3.73 12.70 -16.73
N ARG A 56 2.54 12.71 -16.13
CA ARG A 56 2.34 12.43 -14.70
C ARG A 56 1.55 11.14 -14.56
N ILE A 57 1.99 10.26 -13.65
CA ILE A 57 1.20 9.11 -13.21
C ILE A 57 0.05 9.63 -12.35
N ASP A 58 -1.18 9.37 -12.79
CA ASP A 58 -2.41 9.69 -12.09
C ASP A 58 -3.25 8.40 -12.03
N GLY A 59 -3.15 7.70 -10.90
CA GLY A 59 -3.62 6.32 -10.76
C GLY A 59 -2.96 5.38 -11.78
N ASN A 60 -3.75 4.80 -12.67
CA ASN A 60 -3.29 3.88 -13.71
C ASN A 60 -3.12 4.57 -15.08
N GLN A 61 -2.95 5.89 -15.12
CA GLN A 61 -2.82 6.63 -16.38
C GLN A 61 -1.63 7.57 -16.39
N LEU A 62 -0.90 7.60 -17.52
CA LEU A 62 -0.02 8.70 -17.84
C LEU A 62 -0.85 9.85 -18.43
N LYS A 63 -0.93 10.96 -17.70
CA LYS A 63 -1.54 12.19 -18.18
C LYS A 63 -0.47 13.13 -18.70
N PRO A 64 -0.61 13.68 -19.92
CA PRO A 64 0.32 14.70 -20.38
C PRO A 64 0.24 15.91 -19.45
N VAL A 65 1.39 16.41 -19.03
CA VAL A 65 1.50 17.57 -18.16
C VAL A 65 2.45 18.59 -18.78
N GLN A 66 2.13 19.87 -18.60
CA GLN A 66 3.06 20.95 -18.87
C GLN A 66 3.77 21.30 -17.58
N ILE A 67 5.07 21.15 -17.61
CA ILE A 67 5.97 21.34 -16.50
C ILE A 67 6.62 22.72 -16.63
N MET A 68 6.58 23.55 -15.60
CA MET A 68 7.29 24.83 -15.60
C MET A 68 8.47 24.80 -14.64
N ALA A 69 9.69 24.91 -15.17
CA ALA A 69 10.88 25.03 -14.35
C ALA A 69 11.04 26.49 -13.89
N ARG A 70 11.16 26.67 -12.57
CA ARG A 70 11.47 27.99 -12.02
C ARG A 70 12.91 28.37 -12.39
N ARG A 71 13.21 29.67 -12.48
CA ARG A 71 14.57 30.16 -12.75
C ARG A 71 15.62 29.68 -11.75
N ASP A 72 15.20 29.42 -10.50
CA ASP A 72 16.07 28.89 -9.43
C ASP A 72 16.15 27.35 -9.41
N GLN A 73 15.37 26.65 -10.24
CA GLN A 73 15.45 25.20 -10.38
C GLN A 73 16.44 24.81 -11.46
N LYS A 74 17.64 24.42 -11.03
CA LYS A 74 18.72 24.01 -11.93
C LYS A 74 18.86 22.49 -11.97
N PHE A 75 17.98 21.84 -12.73
CA PHE A 75 17.93 20.37 -12.84
C PHE A 75 19.27 19.74 -13.23
N GLU A 76 20.03 20.40 -14.10
CA GLU A 76 21.36 20.00 -14.57
C GLU A 76 22.39 19.90 -13.42
N GLU A 77 22.24 20.70 -12.36
CA GLU A 77 23.15 20.67 -11.21
C GLU A 77 22.99 19.39 -10.38
N TYR A 78 21.80 18.78 -10.41
CA TYR A 78 21.47 17.52 -9.71
C TYR A 78 21.71 16.27 -10.55
N ALA A 79 22.12 16.41 -11.81
CA ALA A 79 22.62 15.29 -12.58
C ALA A 79 24.03 14.94 -12.08
N THR A 80 24.33 13.64 -12.00
CA THR A 80 25.69 13.17 -11.75
C THR A 80 26.64 13.68 -12.85
N GLU A 81 27.94 13.73 -12.57
CA GLU A 81 28.93 14.09 -13.59
C GLU A 81 28.80 13.21 -14.83
N TRP A 82 28.55 11.91 -14.62
CA TRP A 82 28.30 10.97 -15.71
C TRP A 82 27.05 11.35 -16.52
N GLU A 83 25.92 11.64 -15.88
CA GLU A 83 24.69 12.00 -16.59
C GLU A 83 24.83 13.32 -17.34
N ARG A 84 25.49 14.32 -16.75
CA ARG A 84 25.77 15.60 -17.44
C ARG A 84 26.60 15.41 -18.69
N GLU A 85 27.59 14.53 -18.60
CA GLU A 85 28.52 14.30 -19.69
C GLU A 85 27.92 13.40 -20.79
N TRP A 86 27.30 12.31 -20.38
CA TRP A 86 26.99 11.18 -21.24
C TRP A 86 25.50 10.92 -21.44
N SER A 87 24.60 11.50 -20.65
CA SER A 87 23.15 11.30 -20.82
C SER A 87 22.50 12.48 -21.54
N VAL A 88 21.66 12.18 -22.55
CA VAL A 88 20.85 13.22 -23.18
C VAL A 88 19.74 13.73 -22.26
N LEU A 89 19.34 12.93 -21.26
CA LEU A 89 18.19 13.20 -20.39
C LEU A 89 18.40 14.41 -19.46
N ALA A 90 19.66 14.71 -19.15
CA ALA A 90 20.02 15.89 -18.36
C ALA A 90 19.94 17.19 -19.17
N LYS A 91 19.84 17.13 -20.51
CA LYS A 91 19.89 18.31 -21.37
C LYS A 91 18.49 18.92 -21.59
N PRO A 92 18.39 20.25 -21.75
CA PRO A 92 17.10 20.91 -22.01
C PRO A 92 16.45 20.57 -23.35
N ALA A 93 17.26 20.28 -24.38
CA ALA A 93 16.81 19.98 -25.73
C ALA A 93 16.80 18.47 -25.99
N ASN A 94 16.30 17.69 -25.02
CA ASN A 94 16.31 16.23 -25.13
C ASN A 94 14.99 15.68 -25.71
N PRO A 95 15.03 14.64 -26.55
CA PRO A 95 13.83 14.08 -27.18
C PRO A 95 13.00 13.17 -26.26
N TYR A 96 13.39 13.04 -24.99
CA TYR A 96 12.73 12.21 -23.97
C TYR A 96 11.96 13.09 -22.96
N LEU A 97 10.68 12.82 -22.86
CA LEU A 97 9.78 13.51 -21.94
C LEU A 97 9.89 12.88 -20.54
N PRO A 98 10.08 13.68 -19.47
CA PRO A 98 10.10 13.14 -18.11
C PRO A 98 8.75 12.55 -17.72
N VAL A 99 8.81 11.46 -16.97
CA VAL A 99 7.66 10.83 -16.32
C VAL A 99 7.73 11.16 -14.83
N LEU A 100 6.64 11.73 -14.31
CA LEU A 100 6.50 12.20 -12.95
C LEU A 100 5.60 11.29 -12.12
N ASP A 101 5.90 11.14 -10.84
CA ASP A 101 4.98 10.57 -9.86
C ASP A 101 3.92 11.59 -9.39
N GLU A 102 3.08 11.17 -8.44
CA GLU A 102 2.03 12.02 -7.83
C GLU A 102 2.61 13.23 -7.09
N ASN A 103 3.86 13.15 -6.64
CA ASN A 103 4.60 14.23 -5.97
C ASN A 103 5.38 15.13 -6.95
N LEU A 104 5.12 14.97 -8.25
CA LEU A 104 5.79 15.70 -9.33
C LEU A 104 7.31 15.46 -9.38
N THR A 105 7.76 14.31 -8.88
CA THR A 105 9.16 13.86 -8.92
C THR A 105 9.42 13.05 -10.19
N VAL A 106 10.51 13.36 -10.89
CA VAL A 106 10.94 12.59 -12.06
C VAL A 106 11.35 11.17 -11.64
N ILE A 107 10.66 10.16 -12.16
CA ILE A 107 10.92 8.74 -11.90
C ILE A 107 11.47 7.98 -13.12
N GLY A 108 11.49 8.63 -14.29
CA GLY A 108 12.00 8.07 -15.53
C GLY A 108 11.72 9.00 -16.70
N HIS A 109 11.98 8.52 -17.92
CA HIS A 109 11.67 9.25 -19.14
C HIS A 109 11.06 8.34 -20.19
N THR A 110 10.34 8.94 -21.14
CA THR A 110 9.82 8.26 -22.33
C THR A 110 10.17 9.07 -23.56
N GLY A 111 10.65 8.42 -24.60
CA GLY A 111 11.04 9.11 -25.82
C GLY A 111 11.37 8.13 -26.91
N SER A 112 11.84 8.63 -28.05
CA SER A 112 12.14 7.77 -29.18
C SER A 112 13.57 7.88 -29.68
N SER A 113 14.12 6.76 -30.10
CA SER A 113 15.36 6.67 -30.87
C SER A 113 15.06 6.15 -32.28
N SER A 114 15.36 6.93 -33.31
CA SER A 114 15.14 6.56 -34.71
C SER A 114 16.39 5.98 -35.37
N GLY A 115 16.19 4.91 -36.14
CA GLY A 115 17.20 4.15 -36.86
C GLY A 115 17.85 4.95 -37.98
N GLY A 116 19.12 4.66 -38.18
CA GLY A 116 20.07 5.36 -39.04
C GLY A 116 21.43 5.24 -38.38
N TYR A 117 21.45 5.54 -37.08
CA TYR A 117 22.42 5.08 -36.09
C TYR A 117 21.67 5.18 -34.75
N PHE A 118 21.59 4.13 -33.91
CA PHE A 118 21.17 4.36 -32.51
C PHE A 118 22.31 5.06 -31.76
N ALA A 119 22.77 6.19 -32.26
CA ALA A 119 23.87 6.97 -31.73
C ALA A 119 23.57 7.52 -30.32
N ASP A 120 22.34 7.30 -29.85
CA ASP A 120 21.86 7.66 -28.54
C ASP A 120 21.72 6.42 -27.65
N LEU A 121 22.19 5.23 -28.04
CA LEU A 121 22.17 4.04 -27.21
C LEU A 121 23.57 3.44 -27.07
N ILE A 122 23.96 3.12 -25.84
CA ILE A 122 25.22 2.46 -25.53
C ILE A 122 25.00 1.23 -24.65
N LEU A 123 25.91 0.28 -24.74
CA LEU A 123 25.98 -0.89 -23.86
C LEU A 123 27.44 -1.20 -23.48
N PRO A 124 27.70 -1.98 -22.41
CA PRO A 124 29.06 -2.37 -22.05
C PRO A 124 29.70 -3.26 -23.12
N PHE A 125 30.93 -2.94 -23.55
CA PHE A 125 31.64 -3.63 -24.63
C PHE A 125 31.70 -5.16 -24.42
N GLY A 126 31.93 -5.60 -23.18
CA GLY A 126 32.00 -7.03 -22.84
C GLY A 126 30.66 -7.79 -22.93
N ALA A 127 29.52 -7.10 -23.08
CA ALA A 127 28.21 -7.73 -23.10
C ALA A 127 27.91 -8.47 -24.43
N VAL A 128 28.69 -8.23 -25.49
CA VAL A 128 28.38 -8.75 -26.85
C VAL A 128 29.53 -9.57 -27.46
N GLN A 129 30.66 -9.68 -26.75
CA GLN A 129 31.91 -10.25 -27.27
C GLN A 129 31.90 -11.75 -27.62
N HIS A 130 30.86 -12.51 -27.30
CA HIS A 130 30.85 -13.97 -27.52
C HIS A 130 30.06 -14.44 -28.74
N ARG A 131 29.56 -13.54 -29.61
CA ARG A 131 28.81 -13.99 -30.81
C ARG A 131 29.24 -13.40 -32.15
N TYR A 132 29.99 -12.30 -32.24
CA TYR A 132 30.28 -11.64 -33.53
C TYR A 132 31.65 -10.95 -33.56
N ARG A 133 32.24 -10.78 -34.76
CA ARG A 133 33.62 -10.31 -34.96
C ARG A 133 33.77 -8.81 -34.68
N PRO A 134 34.96 -8.34 -34.24
CA PRO A 134 35.24 -6.93 -33.90
C PRO A 134 35.03 -5.92 -35.03
N ASP A 135 34.96 -6.40 -36.26
CA ASP A 135 34.88 -5.65 -37.52
C ASP A 135 33.43 -5.49 -38.04
N ASP A 136 32.45 -6.13 -37.39
CA ASP A 136 31.03 -5.96 -37.70
C ASP A 136 30.42 -4.86 -36.79
N GLU A 137 29.89 -3.79 -37.40
CA GLU A 137 29.02 -2.86 -36.67
C GLU A 137 27.85 -3.65 -36.03
N TYR A 138 27.51 -3.34 -34.78
CA TYR A 138 26.50 -4.07 -34.00
C TYR A 138 25.08 -3.91 -34.55
N HIS A 139 24.74 -4.68 -35.59
CA HIS A 139 23.41 -4.72 -36.18
C HIS A 139 22.42 -5.42 -35.23
N THR A 140 21.80 -4.67 -34.32
CA THR A 140 20.77 -5.22 -33.44
C THR A 140 19.39 -4.81 -33.92
N ASP A 141 18.81 -5.62 -34.79
CA ASP A 141 17.37 -5.56 -35.06
C ASP A 141 16.52 -5.82 -33.80
N ASP A 142 17.12 -6.36 -32.74
CA ASP A 142 16.41 -6.80 -31.54
C ASP A 142 16.98 -6.14 -30.26
N LEU A 143 16.80 -4.83 -30.11
CA LEU A 143 16.99 -4.14 -28.81
C LEU A 143 16.23 -4.87 -27.69
N ASN A 144 15.01 -5.34 -28.01
CA ASN A 144 14.22 -6.16 -27.08
C ASN A 144 14.91 -7.48 -26.72
N GLY A 145 15.70 -8.06 -27.60
CA GLY A 145 16.54 -9.23 -27.36
C GLY A 145 17.65 -8.93 -26.36
N LEU A 146 18.32 -7.79 -26.50
CA LEU A 146 19.33 -7.33 -25.54
C LEU A 146 18.72 -7.15 -24.15
N LEU A 147 17.58 -6.47 -24.06
CA LEU A 147 16.86 -6.26 -22.79
C LEU A 147 16.39 -7.59 -22.18
N ARG A 148 15.85 -8.52 -22.99
CA ARG A 148 15.45 -9.86 -22.53
C ARG A 148 16.63 -10.71 -22.08
N ALA A 149 17.81 -10.50 -22.65
CA ALA A 149 19.05 -11.14 -22.22
C ALA A 149 19.63 -10.52 -20.94
N GLY A 150 18.99 -9.48 -20.39
CA GLY A 150 19.47 -8.75 -19.21
C GLY A 150 20.67 -7.84 -19.50
N ILE A 151 20.97 -7.57 -20.78
CA ILE A 151 22.01 -6.63 -21.16
C ILE A 151 21.48 -5.22 -20.90
N ARG A 152 22.20 -4.48 -20.06
CA ARG A 152 21.84 -3.11 -19.71
C ARG A 152 22.20 -2.19 -20.88
N VAL A 153 21.20 -1.49 -21.39
CA VAL A 153 21.32 -0.50 -22.45
C VAL A 153 21.04 0.87 -21.85
N PHE A 154 21.78 1.89 -22.26
CA PHE A 154 21.64 3.24 -21.72
C PHE A 154 21.47 4.25 -22.85
N VAL A 155 20.65 5.28 -22.59
CA VAL A 155 20.52 6.43 -23.48
C VAL A 155 21.72 7.35 -23.32
N HIS A 156 22.39 7.62 -24.44
CA HIS A 156 23.62 8.37 -24.58
C HIS A 156 23.41 9.72 -25.26
N ASN A 157 24.25 10.69 -24.89
CA ASN A 157 24.33 12.00 -25.49
C ASN A 157 25.19 11.99 -26.76
N ARG A 158 24.53 11.94 -27.93
CA ARG A 158 25.16 11.93 -29.25
C ARG A 158 26.21 13.02 -29.48
N SER A 159 26.11 14.16 -28.80
CA SER A 159 27.06 15.27 -28.99
C SER A 159 28.50 14.92 -28.64
N LYS A 160 28.74 13.79 -27.98
CA LYS A 160 30.09 13.34 -27.57
C LYS A 160 30.81 12.51 -28.63
N ASN A 161 30.16 12.14 -29.75
CA ASN A 161 30.73 11.39 -30.89
C ASN A 161 31.58 10.14 -30.53
N SER A 162 31.55 9.69 -29.28
CA SER A 162 32.36 8.62 -28.73
C SER A 162 31.63 8.07 -27.52
N ALA A 163 31.66 6.75 -27.34
CA ALA A 163 31.12 6.11 -26.14
C ALA A 163 32.14 6.24 -24.99
N PRO A 164 31.71 6.19 -23.72
CA PRO A 164 32.64 6.10 -22.60
C PRO A 164 33.55 4.88 -22.73
N SER A 165 34.75 4.94 -22.13
CA SER A 165 35.67 3.79 -22.13
C SER A 165 34.99 2.53 -21.59
N GLY A 166 35.07 1.42 -22.34
CA GLY A 166 34.40 0.16 -22.01
C GLY A 166 32.96 0.05 -22.48
N TRP A 167 32.46 1.01 -23.26
CA TRP A 167 31.12 1.01 -23.84
C TRP A 167 31.18 1.07 -25.36
N VAL A 168 30.13 0.60 -26.01
CA VAL A 168 29.94 0.67 -27.45
C VAL A 168 28.56 1.17 -27.80
N PHE A 169 28.46 1.86 -28.94
CA PHE A 169 27.19 2.23 -29.51
C PHE A 169 26.44 1.00 -30.01
N ILE A 170 25.11 1.06 -29.89
CA ILE A 170 24.23 0.13 -30.58
C ILE A 170 23.99 0.71 -31.97
N THR A 171 24.18 -0.05 -33.04
CA THR A 171 23.81 0.38 -34.39
C THR A 171 22.54 -0.34 -34.84
N ALA A 172 21.70 0.35 -35.59
CA ALA A 172 20.47 -0.23 -36.11
C ALA A 172 20.76 -1.05 -37.35
N SER A 173 20.00 -2.12 -37.52
CA SER A 173 19.74 -2.81 -38.79
C SER A 173 19.71 -1.90 -39.99
N THR A 174 18.79 -0.95 -39.84
CA THR A 174 18.20 -0.18 -40.91
C THR A 174 17.72 1.17 -40.35
N THR A 175 17.54 2.13 -41.25
CA THR A 175 16.85 3.41 -40.98
C THR A 175 15.34 3.26 -40.78
N GLU A 176 14.82 2.04 -40.96
CA GLU A 176 13.39 1.76 -41.07
C GLU A 176 12.72 1.48 -39.72
N HIS A 177 13.46 1.56 -38.61
CA HIS A 177 12.94 1.28 -37.28
C HIS A 177 13.08 2.47 -36.35
N LYS A 178 12.02 2.75 -35.61
CA LYS A 178 12.00 3.66 -34.46
C LYS A 178 11.75 2.84 -33.22
N PHE A 179 12.48 3.13 -32.15
CA PHE A 179 12.25 2.53 -30.85
C PHE A 179 11.67 3.59 -29.93
N GLU A 180 10.45 3.36 -29.45
CA GLU A 180 9.91 4.07 -28.30
C GLU A 180 10.50 3.42 -27.06
N LEU A 181 11.16 4.21 -26.22
CA LEU A 181 11.94 3.75 -25.08
C LEU A 181 11.35 4.28 -23.79
N ILE A 182 11.34 3.42 -22.77
CA ILE A 182 11.11 3.81 -21.39
C ILE A 182 12.42 3.69 -20.66
N THR A 183 12.84 4.74 -19.95
CA THR A 183 14.12 4.77 -19.24
C THR A 183 13.95 5.06 -17.75
N GLY A 184 14.90 4.57 -16.97
CA GLY A 184 15.11 5.03 -15.60
C GLY A 184 15.65 6.47 -15.56
N ILE A 185 15.72 7.04 -14.36
CA ILE A 185 16.27 8.39 -14.15
C ILE A 185 17.73 8.54 -14.63
N ASN A 186 18.48 7.43 -14.59
CA ASN A 186 19.88 7.33 -15.01
C ASN A 186 20.07 7.06 -16.51
N GLY A 187 18.97 6.98 -17.27
CA GLY A 187 18.99 6.67 -18.69
C GLY A 187 19.12 5.20 -19.06
N GLU A 188 19.08 4.28 -18.10
CA GLU A 188 18.95 2.84 -18.41
C GLU A 188 17.62 2.57 -19.11
N VAL A 189 17.65 1.90 -20.26
CA VAL A 189 16.46 1.47 -21.00
C VAL A 189 15.81 0.30 -20.27
N LEU A 190 14.60 0.51 -19.78
CA LEU A 190 13.81 -0.48 -19.03
C LEU A 190 12.89 -1.29 -19.93
N ASP A 191 12.39 -0.69 -21.01
CA ASP A 191 11.56 -1.35 -22.02
C ASP A 191 11.69 -0.63 -23.37
N SER A 192 11.42 -1.35 -24.46
CA SER A 192 11.43 -0.77 -25.80
C SER A 192 10.32 -1.33 -26.69
N VAL A 193 9.71 -0.46 -27.49
CA VAL A 193 8.74 -0.84 -28.52
C VAL A 193 9.29 -0.43 -29.86
N ARG A 194 9.52 -1.41 -30.74
CA ARG A 194 9.94 -1.19 -32.12
C ARG A 194 8.70 -0.87 -32.96
N SER A 195 8.79 0.20 -33.74
CA SER A 195 7.84 0.55 -34.80
C SER A 195 8.58 0.75 -36.12
N ASN A 196 7.91 0.52 -37.24
CA ASN A 196 8.47 0.76 -38.57
C ASN A 196 8.27 2.24 -38.94
N THR A 197 9.28 2.87 -39.51
CA THR A 197 9.26 4.28 -39.95
C THR A 197 8.85 4.46 -41.41
N GLY A 198 8.56 3.39 -42.16
CA GLY A 198 8.31 3.42 -43.60
C GLY A 198 6.88 3.07 -44.04
N PHE A 199 6.06 4.11 -44.29
CA PHE A 199 5.33 4.50 -45.52
C PHE A 199 4.06 5.31 -45.16
N LEU A 200 3.81 6.35 -45.95
CA LEU A 200 2.84 7.44 -45.79
C LEU A 200 1.36 7.03 -45.70
N GLU A 201 0.92 6.30 -44.67
CA GLU A 201 -0.52 6.21 -44.35
C GLU A 201 -0.78 6.45 -42.86
N ASP A 202 -1.47 7.57 -42.60
CA ASP A 202 -1.96 8.05 -41.31
C ASP A 202 -2.67 6.99 -40.48
N VAL A 203 -2.36 6.91 -39.18
CA VAL A 203 -3.40 6.89 -38.12
C VAL A 203 -2.86 7.58 -36.86
N TRP A 204 -3.52 8.67 -36.45
CA TRP A 204 -3.37 9.27 -35.12
C TRP A 204 -3.99 8.35 -34.06
N TYR A 205 -3.21 8.07 -33.01
CA TYR A 205 -3.35 7.03 -31.98
C TYR A 205 -2.92 5.62 -32.40
N SER A 206 -1.77 5.21 -31.88
CA SER A 206 -1.21 3.90 -32.13
C SER A 206 -1.77 2.89 -31.12
N PRO A 207 -2.11 1.65 -31.52
CA PRO A 207 -2.34 0.54 -30.60
C PRO A 207 -1.21 0.32 -29.57
N SER A 208 0.00 0.86 -29.82
CA SER A 208 1.10 0.92 -28.85
C SER A 208 0.80 1.81 -27.64
N ASP A 209 -0.04 2.83 -27.75
CA ASP A 209 -0.40 3.71 -26.63
C ASP A 209 -1.23 2.97 -25.57
N ILE A 210 -1.89 1.86 -25.95
CA ILE A 210 -2.68 1.00 -25.06
C ILE A 210 -1.82 -0.16 -24.51
N LEU A 211 -0.91 -0.71 -25.32
CA LEU A 211 -0.08 -1.87 -24.92
C LEU A 211 1.16 -1.48 -24.10
N SER A 212 1.80 -0.34 -24.41
CA SER A 212 2.89 0.22 -23.58
C SER A 212 2.37 0.64 -22.20
N PHE A 213 1.10 1.04 -22.12
CA PHE A 213 0.39 1.39 -20.89
C PHE A 213 0.29 0.22 -19.91
N GLY A 214 -0.06 -0.98 -20.40
CA GLY A 214 -0.21 -2.18 -19.58
C GLY A 214 1.12 -2.74 -19.06
N LYS A 215 2.22 -2.56 -19.82
CA LYS A 215 3.56 -3.02 -19.43
C LYS A 215 4.30 -2.05 -18.51
N LEU A 216 4.19 -0.74 -18.73
CA LEU A 216 4.70 0.30 -17.83
C LEU A 216 4.07 0.14 -16.43
N ILE A 217 2.74 0.07 -16.41
CA ILE A 217 1.91 -0.88 -15.66
C ILE A 217 2.64 -1.89 -14.79
N ALA A 218 2.83 -3.06 -15.39
CA ALA A 218 3.42 -4.26 -14.81
C ALA A 218 4.83 -4.04 -14.24
N THR A 219 5.71 -3.32 -14.93
CA THR A 219 7.11 -3.15 -14.52
C THR A 219 7.25 -2.20 -13.32
N LEU A 220 6.44 -1.14 -13.24
CA LEU A 220 6.36 -0.28 -12.06
C LEU A 220 5.59 -0.96 -10.92
N SER A 221 4.55 -1.75 -11.22
CA SER A 221 3.79 -2.49 -10.21
C SER A 221 4.50 -3.72 -9.62
N VAL A 222 5.59 -4.21 -10.22
CA VAL A 222 6.53 -5.15 -9.58
C VAL A 222 7.17 -4.55 -8.32
N LYS A 223 7.29 -3.21 -8.23
CA LYS A 223 7.68 -2.54 -6.98
C LYS A 223 6.52 -2.39 -5.97
N ILE A 224 5.28 -2.73 -6.34
CA ILE A 224 4.06 -2.46 -5.55
C ILE A 224 3.19 -3.71 -5.27
N GLY A 225 3.34 -4.87 -5.92
CA GLY A 225 2.49 -6.03 -5.59
C GLY A 225 2.87 -7.40 -6.21
N SER A 226 2.88 -8.44 -5.38
CA SER A 226 3.54 -9.75 -5.63
C SER A 226 2.79 -10.79 -6.49
N LYS A 227 1.53 -10.57 -6.88
CA LYS A 227 0.73 -11.63 -7.55
C LYS A 227 0.85 -11.67 -9.07
N VAL A 228 1.05 -10.54 -9.75
CA VAL A 228 1.16 -10.47 -11.22
C VAL A 228 2.57 -10.88 -11.70
N ALA A 229 3.60 -10.53 -10.92
CA ALA A 229 5.00 -10.89 -11.18
C ALA A 229 5.21 -12.42 -11.25
N LYS A 230 4.52 -13.20 -10.42
CA LYS A 230 4.67 -14.66 -10.34
C LYS A 230 4.33 -15.39 -11.64
N THR A 231 3.32 -14.92 -12.37
CA THR A 231 2.83 -15.58 -13.59
C THR A 231 3.74 -15.31 -14.77
N LEU A 232 4.35 -14.12 -14.82
CA LEU A 232 5.28 -13.72 -15.88
C LEU A 232 6.67 -14.31 -15.67
N VAL A 233 7.18 -14.34 -14.43
CA VAL A 233 8.47 -14.99 -14.10
C VAL A 233 8.40 -16.50 -14.33
N ARG A 234 7.30 -17.18 -13.95
CA ARG A 234 7.17 -18.62 -14.22
C ARG A 234 7.05 -18.96 -15.71
N LYS A 235 6.45 -18.08 -16.52
CA LYS A 235 6.38 -18.28 -17.98
C LYS A 235 7.73 -18.02 -18.67
N ALA A 236 8.51 -17.04 -18.20
CA ALA A 236 9.83 -16.73 -18.74
C ALA A 236 10.89 -17.81 -18.46
N VAL A 237 10.74 -18.59 -17.38
CA VAL A 237 11.69 -19.65 -16.97
C VAL A 237 11.31 -21.02 -17.54
N SER A 238 10.30 -21.12 -18.43
CA SER A 238 9.96 -22.40 -19.03
C SER A 238 11.07 -22.91 -19.96
N LYS A 239 11.50 -24.16 -19.72
CA LYS A 239 12.44 -25.11 -20.37
C LYS A 239 13.29 -24.74 -21.61
N GLN A 240 12.95 -23.73 -22.40
CA GLN A 240 13.74 -23.29 -23.56
C GLN A 240 14.90 -22.35 -23.17
N ALA A 241 14.75 -21.51 -22.14
CA ALA A 241 15.84 -20.61 -21.69
C ALA A 241 17.03 -21.37 -21.07
N ALA A 242 16.77 -22.49 -20.40
CA ALA A 242 17.81 -23.33 -19.80
C ALA A 242 18.66 -24.10 -20.82
N LYS A 243 18.24 -24.18 -22.09
CA LYS A 243 19.01 -24.82 -23.18
C LYS A 243 19.86 -23.84 -24.00
N ALA A 244 19.66 -22.54 -23.85
CA ALA A 244 20.34 -21.52 -24.66
C ALA A 244 21.55 -20.87 -23.98
N LEU A 245 21.86 -21.27 -22.74
CA LEU A 245 22.93 -20.73 -21.91
C LEU A 245 23.86 -21.87 -21.50
N ASP A 246 24.87 -22.12 -22.34
CA ASP A 246 26.04 -22.92 -21.95
C ASP A 246 27.26 -21.98 -21.90
N GLY A 247 28.01 -21.98 -20.79
CA GLY A 247 29.17 -21.11 -20.56
C GLY A 247 29.08 -20.19 -19.32
N PRO A 248 30.09 -19.32 -19.07
CA PRO A 248 30.25 -18.52 -17.83
C PRO A 248 29.06 -17.59 -17.51
N SER A 249 28.30 -17.18 -18.53
CA SER A 249 27.05 -16.43 -18.40
C SER A 249 25.89 -17.25 -17.82
N ALA A 250 25.91 -18.58 -17.98
CA ALA A 250 24.98 -19.47 -17.30
C ALA A 250 25.24 -19.49 -15.78
N ALA A 251 26.52 -19.42 -15.37
CA ALA A 251 26.88 -19.35 -13.95
C ALA A 251 26.44 -18.03 -13.30
N LEU A 252 26.60 -16.90 -13.97
CA LEU A 252 26.16 -15.58 -13.48
C LEU A 252 24.64 -15.41 -13.52
N ALA A 253 23.97 -15.91 -14.56
CA ALA A 253 22.50 -15.94 -14.61
C ALA A 253 21.94 -16.89 -13.55
N LYS A 254 22.59 -18.04 -13.33
CA LYS A 254 22.28 -18.95 -12.23
C LYS A 254 22.52 -18.29 -10.88
N GLU A 255 23.62 -17.56 -10.68
CA GLU A 255 23.90 -16.85 -9.43
C GLU A 255 22.90 -15.70 -9.18
N ALA A 256 22.56 -14.92 -10.20
CA ALA A 256 21.57 -13.84 -10.08
C ALA A 256 20.16 -14.39 -9.84
N THR A 257 19.78 -15.48 -10.51
CA THR A 257 18.50 -16.16 -10.27
C THR A 257 18.49 -16.88 -8.93
N GLU A 258 19.59 -17.46 -8.48
CA GLU A 258 19.75 -18.05 -7.15
C GLU A 258 19.71 -16.97 -6.08
N LYS A 259 20.33 -15.80 -6.31
CA LYS A 259 20.27 -14.66 -5.40
C LYS A 259 18.87 -14.06 -5.33
N ALA A 260 18.21 -13.84 -6.45
CA ALA A 260 16.83 -13.36 -6.49
C ALA A 260 15.85 -14.40 -5.92
N ALA A 261 16.04 -15.69 -6.24
CA ALA A 261 15.25 -16.77 -5.66
C ALA A 261 15.52 -16.92 -4.17
N LYS A 262 16.76 -16.71 -3.71
CA LYS A 262 17.13 -16.68 -2.29
C LYS A 262 16.52 -15.48 -1.60
N GLU A 263 16.56 -14.28 -2.16
CA GLU A 263 15.92 -13.08 -1.60
C GLU A 263 14.40 -13.22 -1.55
N ILE A 264 13.77 -13.75 -2.60
CA ILE A 264 12.33 -14.06 -2.64
C ILE A 264 12.00 -15.17 -1.64
N SER A 265 12.81 -16.22 -1.57
CA SER A 265 12.65 -17.32 -0.61
C SER A 265 12.86 -16.85 0.81
N GLU A 266 13.79 -15.93 1.08
CA GLU A 266 14.04 -15.33 2.38
C GLU A 266 12.90 -14.38 2.76
N ALA A 267 12.37 -13.61 1.80
CA ALA A 267 11.18 -12.79 2.01
C ALA A 267 9.93 -13.65 2.24
N GLU A 268 9.74 -14.73 1.47
CA GLU A 268 8.65 -15.69 1.67
C GLU A 268 8.81 -16.47 2.98
N ALA A 269 10.04 -16.84 3.36
CA ALA A 269 10.34 -17.45 4.66
C ALA A 269 10.06 -16.47 5.81
N LYS A 270 10.38 -15.17 5.64
CA LYS A 270 9.96 -14.12 6.57
C LYS A 270 8.43 -13.94 6.59
N MET A 271 7.72 -14.29 5.53
CA MET A 271 6.24 -14.30 5.49
C MET A 271 5.63 -15.58 6.06
N ILE A 272 6.44 -16.60 6.36
CA ILE A 272 6.01 -17.80 7.06
C ILE A 272 6.21 -17.58 8.56
N PHE A 273 5.11 -17.26 9.25
CA PHE A 273 5.11 -17.24 10.70
C PHE A 273 4.73 -18.62 11.21
N LYS A 274 5.74 -19.40 11.61
CA LYS A 274 5.57 -20.74 12.21
C LYS A 274 4.67 -21.67 11.39
N GLY A 275 4.91 -21.74 10.08
CA GLY A 275 4.14 -22.56 9.14
C GLY A 275 2.94 -21.85 8.50
N ILE A 276 2.54 -20.68 9.01
CA ILE A 276 1.43 -19.90 8.48
C ILE A 276 1.93 -18.85 7.50
N LYS A 277 1.39 -18.87 6.28
CA LYS A 277 1.70 -17.86 5.26
C LYS A 277 0.90 -16.58 5.53
N LEU A 278 1.60 -15.55 5.98
CA LEU A 278 1.06 -14.22 6.16
C LEU A 278 0.86 -13.53 4.80
N LYS A 279 -0.04 -12.55 4.76
CA LYS A 279 -0.21 -11.58 3.67
C LYS A 279 0.31 -10.22 4.13
N ARG A 280 0.54 -9.29 3.20
CA ARG A 280 0.81 -7.89 3.52
C ARG A 280 -0.40 -7.04 3.14
N GLY A 281 -0.68 -6.04 3.96
CA GLY A 281 -1.68 -5.02 3.67
C GLY A 281 -3.11 -5.39 4.10
N TYR A 282 -4.01 -4.53 3.67
CA TYR A 282 -5.44 -4.52 4.01
C TYR A 282 -6.24 -5.59 3.25
N ASP A 283 -7.29 -6.10 3.88
CA ASP A 283 -8.29 -6.98 3.27
C ASP A 283 -9.69 -6.52 3.70
N PRO A 284 -10.62 -6.22 2.77
CA PRO A 284 -11.95 -5.71 3.11
C PRO A 284 -12.78 -6.68 3.96
N ARG A 285 -12.43 -7.97 3.98
CA ARG A 285 -13.07 -8.95 4.87
C ARG A 285 -12.84 -8.68 6.35
N MET A 286 -11.91 -7.80 6.71
CA MET A 286 -11.73 -7.32 8.09
C MET A 286 -12.92 -6.49 8.60
N GLY A 287 -13.72 -5.90 7.69
CA GLY A 287 -14.89 -5.10 8.04
C GLY A 287 -14.56 -3.72 8.63
N ILE A 288 -13.33 -3.25 8.48
CA ILE A 288 -12.88 -1.92 8.95
C ILE A 288 -12.38 -1.10 7.76
N PRO A 289 -12.38 0.24 7.83
CA PRO A 289 -11.73 1.06 6.80
C PRO A 289 -10.21 0.83 6.75
N GLU A 290 -9.62 0.97 5.56
CA GLU A 290 -8.18 0.80 5.33
C GLU A 290 -7.34 1.78 6.16
N GLU A 291 -7.80 3.02 6.29
CA GLU A 291 -7.20 4.05 7.13
C GLU A 291 -7.20 3.68 8.63
N HIS A 292 -8.18 2.90 9.09
CA HIS A 292 -8.20 2.38 10.47
C HIS A 292 -7.30 1.16 10.61
N PHE A 293 -7.20 0.33 9.58
CA PHE A 293 -6.22 -0.75 9.53
C PHE A 293 -4.78 -0.21 9.67
N GLN A 294 -4.42 0.86 8.95
CA GLN A 294 -3.10 1.47 9.07
C GLN A 294 -2.81 1.95 10.51
N LYS A 295 -3.79 2.57 11.16
CA LYS A 295 -3.69 2.97 12.58
C LYS A 295 -3.52 1.76 13.52
N MET A 296 -4.13 0.62 13.21
CA MET A 296 -3.93 -0.63 13.94
C MET A 296 -2.52 -1.20 13.79
N VAL A 297 -1.92 -1.10 12.59
CA VAL A 297 -0.52 -1.48 12.34
C VAL A 297 0.42 -0.61 13.15
N GLU A 298 0.23 0.71 13.13
CA GLU A 298 1.03 1.64 13.94
C GLU A 298 0.88 1.37 15.44
N ALA A 299 -0.33 1.07 15.91
CA ALA A 299 -0.58 0.69 17.30
C ALA A 299 0.12 -0.63 17.66
N ALA A 300 0.10 -1.62 16.76
CA ALA A 300 0.81 -2.88 16.91
C ALA A 300 2.33 -2.65 17.00
N GLN A 301 2.86 -1.77 16.14
CA GLN A 301 4.26 -1.35 16.12
C GLN A 301 4.67 -0.66 17.42
N GLU A 302 3.92 0.35 17.86
CA GLU A 302 4.18 1.05 19.13
C GLU A 302 4.13 0.08 20.32
N ALA A 303 3.15 -0.82 20.33
CA ALA A 303 2.98 -1.75 21.42
C ALA A 303 4.00 -2.90 21.39
N GLY A 304 4.57 -3.23 20.22
CA GLY A 304 5.38 -4.42 20.00
C GLY A 304 4.56 -5.72 20.11
N LEU A 305 3.28 -5.66 19.71
CA LEU A 305 2.28 -6.72 19.90
C LEU A 305 1.64 -7.11 18.57
N ILE A 306 1.26 -8.38 18.45
CA ILE A 306 0.35 -8.90 17.44
C ILE A 306 -1.06 -8.74 18.01
N ALA A 307 -1.92 -7.99 17.31
CA ALA A 307 -3.32 -7.84 17.69
C ALA A 307 -4.19 -8.73 16.81
N ILE A 308 -5.14 -9.43 17.44
CA ILE A 308 -6.03 -10.37 16.77
C ILE A 308 -7.44 -9.87 17.02
N PHE A 309 -8.18 -9.61 15.95
CA PHE A 309 -9.52 -9.04 15.99
C PHE A 309 -10.53 -9.98 15.38
N ARG A 310 -11.78 -9.85 15.82
CA ARG A 310 -12.92 -10.35 15.07
C ARG A 310 -13.21 -9.41 13.91
N SER A 311 -13.59 -9.97 12.75
CA SER A 311 -14.03 -9.13 11.63
C SER A 311 -15.31 -8.40 12.01
N ASN A 312 -15.37 -7.12 11.70
CA ASN A 312 -16.63 -6.38 11.75
C ASN A 312 -17.45 -6.67 10.48
N LYS A 313 -18.68 -6.18 10.39
CA LYS A 313 -19.52 -6.35 9.19
C LYS A 313 -19.01 -5.43 8.07
N GLN A 314 -18.80 -5.97 6.87
CA GLN A 314 -18.28 -5.19 5.72
C GLN A 314 -19.15 -3.97 5.38
N ALA A 315 -20.47 -4.08 5.56
CA ALA A 315 -21.41 -2.97 5.36
C ALA A 315 -21.13 -1.76 6.28
N ALA A 316 -20.43 -1.96 7.42
CA ALA A 316 -20.07 -0.88 8.32
C ALA A 316 -18.89 -0.02 7.83
N ILE A 317 -18.09 -0.47 6.86
CA ILE A 317 -16.87 0.24 6.41
C ILE A 317 -17.21 1.68 6.00
N GLU A 318 -18.19 1.85 5.10
CA GLU A 318 -18.60 3.18 4.61
C GLU A 318 -19.35 4.01 5.66
N LEU A 319 -19.89 3.37 6.70
CA LEU A 319 -20.52 4.07 7.82
C LEU A 319 -19.46 4.62 8.77
N ILE A 320 -18.44 3.82 9.10
CA ILE A 320 -17.30 4.23 9.94
C ILE A 320 -16.58 5.43 9.31
N ARG A 321 -16.36 5.40 7.98
CA ARG A 321 -15.78 6.55 7.23
C ARG A 321 -16.57 7.85 7.36
N LYS A 322 -17.87 7.75 7.60
CA LYS A 322 -18.79 8.88 7.78
C LYS A 322 -18.98 9.24 9.25
N GLY A 323 -18.15 8.69 10.14
CA GLY A 323 -18.16 8.98 11.57
C GLY A 323 -19.19 8.20 12.37
N ALA A 324 -19.67 7.04 11.89
CA ALA A 324 -20.56 6.18 12.66
C ALA A 324 -19.92 5.76 14.00
N HIS A 325 -20.73 5.74 15.06
CA HIS A 325 -20.24 5.47 16.41
C HIS A 325 -19.95 3.98 16.63
N GLY A 326 -18.88 3.67 17.34
CA GLY A 326 -18.58 2.32 17.83
C GLY A 326 -19.60 1.88 18.86
N LYS A 327 -19.90 0.58 18.88
CA LYS A 327 -20.87 -0.02 19.76
C LYS A 327 -20.43 0.11 21.23
N PRO A 328 -21.19 0.79 22.10
CA PRO A 328 -20.81 0.96 23.49
C PRO A 328 -20.99 -0.34 24.29
N MET A 329 -20.23 -0.48 25.39
CA MET A 329 -20.21 -1.71 26.20
C MET A 329 -21.56 -2.11 26.81
N TRP A 330 -22.48 -1.16 27.04
CA TRP A 330 -23.82 -1.43 27.55
C TRP A 330 -24.70 -2.17 26.55
N ALA A 331 -24.44 -2.03 25.24
CA ALA A 331 -25.24 -2.66 24.21
C ALA A 331 -24.86 -4.13 24.07
N LYS A 332 -25.75 -5.06 24.45
CA LYS A 332 -25.48 -6.52 24.35
C LYS A 332 -26.03 -7.19 23.08
N PHE A 333 -26.80 -6.46 22.28
CA PHE A 333 -27.41 -6.95 21.04
C PHE A 333 -26.51 -6.76 19.80
N LYS A 334 -26.91 -7.29 18.65
CA LYS A 334 -26.04 -7.47 17.47
C LYS A 334 -26.27 -6.43 16.38
N THR A 335 -25.28 -6.29 15.49
CA THR A 335 -25.38 -5.51 14.26
C THR A 335 -26.04 -6.34 13.16
N ASP A 336 -26.93 -5.73 12.35
CA ASP A 336 -27.47 -6.39 11.15
C ASP A 336 -26.32 -6.59 10.15
N PRO A 337 -26.06 -7.82 9.68
CA PRO A 337 -24.97 -8.10 8.74
C PRO A 337 -25.09 -7.37 7.40
N ASN A 338 -26.31 -7.01 6.98
CA ASN A 338 -26.58 -6.38 5.69
C ASN A 338 -26.40 -4.86 5.74
N THR A 339 -26.65 -4.23 6.89
CA THR A 339 -26.54 -2.77 7.02
C THR A 339 -25.31 -2.34 7.83
N GLY A 340 -24.74 -3.24 8.64
CA GLY A 340 -23.64 -2.95 9.55
C GLY A 340 -24.05 -2.17 10.81
N ILE A 341 -25.33 -1.83 10.95
CA ILE A 341 -25.87 -1.00 12.02
C ILE A 341 -26.39 -1.87 13.17
N LEU A 342 -26.13 -1.45 14.40
CA LEU A 342 -26.66 -2.03 15.62
C LEU A 342 -28.19 -2.02 15.57
N THR A 343 -28.83 -3.19 15.71
CA THR A 343 -30.27 -3.34 15.47
C THR A 343 -30.94 -4.02 16.66
N ALA A 344 -31.84 -3.29 17.32
CA ALA A 344 -32.72 -3.81 18.36
C ALA A 344 -33.82 -4.68 17.73
N THR A 345 -33.86 -5.96 18.09
CA THR A 345 -34.76 -6.98 17.55
C THR A 345 -35.99 -7.22 18.43
N ASN A 346 -36.00 -6.67 19.64
CA ASN A 346 -37.10 -6.78 20.59
C ASN A 346 -37.26 -5.49 21.43
N ALA A 347 -38.38 -5.39 22.14
CA ALA A 347 -38.73 -4.22 22.94
C ALA A 347 -37.74 -3.94 24.09
N GLY A 348 -37.13 -4.99 24.66
CA GLY A 348 -36.13 -4.84 25.73
C GLY A 348 -34.84 -4.19 25.24
N GLU A 349 -34.36 -4.58 24.06
CA GLU A 349 -33.20 -3.95 23.41
C GLU A 349 -33.47 -2.50 23.01
N ALA A 350 -34.67 -2.22 22.49
CA ALA A 350 -35.07 -0.85 22.17
C ALA A 350 -35.17 0.03 23.41
N ALA A 351 -35.72 -0.50 24.51
CA ALA A 351 -35.76 0.19 25.80
C ALA A 351 -34.34 0.44 26.34
N ALA A 352 -33.45 -0.55 26.26
CA ALA A 352 -32.05 -0.42 26.66
C ALA A 352 -31.32 0.68 25.87
N ALA A 353 -31.55 0.77 24.55
CA ALA A 353 -31.01 1.84 23.73
C ALA A 353 -31.54 3.22 24.15
N ASN A 354 -32.86 3.35 24.34
CA ASN A 354 -33.48 4.61 24.77
C ASN A 354 -32.97 5.09 26.14
N MET A 355 -32.79 4.16 27.10
CA MET A 355 -32.23 4.46 28.43
C MET A 355 -30.77 4.95 28.37
N ASN A 356 -30.05 4.66 27.29
CA ASN A 356 -28.68 5.12 27.06
C ASN A 356 -28.62 6.22 25.98
N ASP A 357 -29.61 7.10 25.98
CA ASP A 357 -29.69 8.29 25.13
C ASP A 357 -29.67 8.04 23.61
N CYS A 358 -29.94 6.82 23.15
CA CYS A 358 -29.97 6.46 21.73
C CYS A 358 -31.40 6.50 21.15
N PHE A 359 -31.49 6.61 19.83
CA PHE A 359 -32.74 6.57 19.07
C PHE A 359 -32.87 5.24 18.35
N VAL A 360 -34.10 4.72 18.25
CA VAL A 360 -34.40 3.46 17.56
C VAL A 360 -35.44 3.70 16.47
N ILE A 361 -35.18 3.22 15.25
CA ILE A 361 -36.14 3.31 14.13
C ILE A 361 -37.38 2.45 14.42
N GLY A 362 -38.56 3.06 14.41
CA GLY A 362 -39.84 2.37 14.50
C GLY A 362 -40.25 1.67 13.20
N SER A 363 -41.36 0.93 13.23
CA SER A 363 -41.93 0.29 12.04
C SER A 363 -42.37 1.27 10.95
N ASP A 364 -42.60 2.53 11.31
CA ASP A 364 -42.95 3.63 10.44
C ASP A 364 -41.73 4.36 9.85
N GLY A 365 -40.51 3.85 10.07
CA GLY A 365 -39.28 4.42 9.54
C GLY A 365 -38.76 5.63 10.32
N VAL A 366 -39.41 6.03 11.42
CA VAL A 366 -39.02 7.20 12.20
C VAL A 366 -38.23 6.78 13.44
N ALA A 367 -37.03 7.37 13.62
CA ALA A 367 -36.17 7.13 14.77
C ALA A 367 -36.66 7.90 16.00
N ARG A 368 -36.94 7.18 17.09
CA ARG A 368 -37.47 7.76 18.33
C ARG A 368 -36.66 7.35 19.54
N ARG A 369 -36.58 8.26 20.51
CA ARG A 369 -36.09 7.99 21.86
C ARG A 369 -37.21 8.26 22.86
N MET A 370 -37.55 7.26 23.65
CA MET A 370 -38.53 7.41 24.74
C MET A 370 -37.82 7.81 26.03
N TYR A 371 -38.28 8.87 26.70
CA TYR A 371 -37.72 9.34 27.98
C TYR A 371 -38.83 9.82 28.92
N LYS A 372 -38.55 9.82 30.23
CA LYS A 372 -39.48 10.36 31.23
C LYS A 372 -39.32 11.88 31.33
N GLN A 373 -40.42 12.60 31.18
CA GLN A 373 -40.52 14.03 31.43
C GLN A 373 -41.56 14.25 32.54
N GLY A 374 -41.10 14.27 33.79
CA GLY A 374 -41.98 14.14 34.96
C GLY A 374 -42.64 12.76 35.01
N ASP A 375 -43.96 12.72 35.23
CA ASP A 375 -44.75 11.48 35.28
C ASP A 375 -45.21 10.95 33.91
N LYS A 376 -44.86 11.65 32.82
CA LYS A 376 -45.26 11.28 31.46
C LYS A 376 -44.08 10.74 30.66
N MET A 377 -44.36 9.74 29.83
CA MET A 377 -43.43 9.31 28.78
C MET A 377 -43.53 10.28 27.60
N ALA A 378 -42.41 10.87 27.23
CA ALA A 378 -42.27 11.70 26.04
C ALA A 378 -41.42 10.96 24.99
N ALA A 379 -41.60 11.34 23.73
CA ALA A 379 -40.81 10.84 22.61
C ALA A 379 -40.03 12.00 21.99
N GLU A 380 -38.72 11.85 21.88
CA GLU A 380 -37.87 12.68 21.03
C GLU A 380 -37.74 12.00 19.68
N VAL A 381 -37.76 12.79 18.60
CA VAL A 381 -37.73 12.29 17.22
C VAL A 381 -36.54 12.90 16.49
N ILE A 382 -35.78 12.06 15.79
CA ILE A 382 -34.81 12.53 14.80
C ILE A 382 -35.24 12.04 13.41
N ARG A 383 -35.12 12.92 12.41
CA ARG A 383 -35.29 12.52 11.01
C ARG A 383 -33.96 12.04 10.47
N ILE A 384 -33.99 10.87 9.85
CA ILE A 384 -32.83 10.28 9.18
C ILE A 384 -32.95 10.64 7.69
N ASP A 385 -32.61 11.88 7.35
CA ASP A 385 -32.67 12.37 5.98
C ASP A 385 -31.36 12.05 5.22
N GLY A 386 -31.46 11.66 3.95
CA GLY A 386 -30.28 11.45 3.10
C GLY A 386 -29.42 10.23 3.43
N ALA A 387 -29.96 9.26 4.18
CA ALA A 387 -29.26 7.99 4.46
C ALA A 387 -28.90 7.28 3.15
N LYS A 388 -27.61 6.94 2.99
CA LYS A 388 -27.12 6.14 1.85
C LYS A 388 -27.29 4.63 2.05
N TRP A 389 -27.94 4.23 3.14
CA TRP A 389 -28.33 2.85 3.46
C TRP A 389 -29.86 2.78 3.57
N SER A 390 -30.42 1.57 3.49
CA SER A 390 -31.86 1.37 3.69
C SER A 390 -32.21 1.40 5.18
N PRO A 391 -32.97 2.41 5.67
CA PRO A 391 -33.41 2.45 7.06
C PRO A 391 -34.33 1.26 7.34
N LYS A 392 -34.10 0.58 8.47
CA LYS A 392 -34.90 -0.57 8.90
C LYS A 392 -35.37 -0.40 10.34
N PRO A 393 -36.56 -0.93 10.70
CA PRO A 393 -37.00 -0.99 12.08
C PRO A 393 -35.94 -1.63 12.99
N GLY A 394 -35.76 -1.05 14.17
CA GLY A 394 -34.80 -1.50 15.17
C GLY A 394 -33.40 -0.89 15.07
N GLN A 395 -33.04 -0.23 13.95
CA GLN A 395 -31.70 0.37 13.81
C GLN A 395 -31.48 1.48 14.86
N VAL A 396 -30.28 1.48 15.46
CA VAL A 396 -29.92 2.36 16.57
C VAL A 396 -28.97 3.47 16.15
N PHE A 397 -29.29 4.68 16.61
CA PHE A 397 -28.59 5.93 16.32
C PHE A 397 -28.19 6.64 17.61
N ALA A 398 -27.04 7.28 17.60
CA ALA A 398 -26.63 8.18 18.67
C ALA A 398 -27.41 9.50 18.61
N ARG A 399 -27.25 10.35 19.63
CA ARG A 399 -27.96 11.62 19.74
C ARG A 399 -27.65 12.63 18.64
N ASP A 400 -26.47 12.52 18.02
CA ASP A 400 -26.07 13.35 16.89
C ASP A 400 -26.63 12.87 15.54
N GLY A 401 -27.46 11.82 15.56
CA GLY A 401 -28.10 11.24 14.38
C GLY A 401 -27.21 10.27 13.60
N LYS A 402 -25.98 9.99 14.05
CA LYS A 402 -25.11 9.00 13.39
C LYS A 402 -25.46 7.58 13.83
N PRO A 403 -25.37 6.59 12.92
CA PRO A 403 -25.64 5.21 13.26
C PRO A 403 -24.59 4.66 14.22
N ILE A 404 -24.99 3.71 15.05
CA ILE A 404 -24.07 2.92 15.88
C ILE A 404 -23.73 1.63 15.14
N VAL A 405 -22.45 1.35 14.95
CA VAL A 405 -21.90 0.17 14.27
C VAL A 405 -21.05 -0.66 15.22
N GLY A 406 -20.60 -1.84 14.80
CA GLY A 406 -19.75 -2.69 15.64
C GLY A 406 -18.46 -1.98 16.05
N ASP A 407 -18.02 -2.18 17.29
CA ASP A 407 -16.71 -1.79 17.76
C ASP A 407 -15.62 -2.78 17.28
N TYR A 408 -14.37 -2.57 17.71
CA TYR A 408 -13.22 -3.39 17.33
C TYR A 408 -12.92 -4.42 18.41
N ASP A 409 -13.69 -5.50 18.36
CA ASP A 409 -13.58 -6.65 19.25
C ASP A 409 -12.20 -7.33 19.10
N LEU A 410 -11.37 -7.23 20.14
CA LEU A 410 -10.16 -8.03 20.24
C LEU A 410 -10.52 -9.48 20.51
N LEU A 411 -10.02 -10.37 19.65
CA LEU A 411 -9.99 -11.80 19.92
C LEU A 411 -8.81 -12.16 20.83
N GLY A 412 -7.66 -11.50 20.64
CA GLY A 412 -6.41 -11.83 21.36
C GLY A 412 -5.33 -10.78 21.16
N VAL A 413 -4.37 -10.72 22.07
CA VAL A 413 -3.16 -9.90 21.93
C VAL A 413 -1.95 -10.71 22.38
N ALA A 414 -0.87 -10.69 21.58
CA ALA A 414 0.32 -11.51 21.80
C ALA A 414 1.61 -10.70 21.56
N PRO A 415 2.61 -10.73 22.46
CA PRO A 415 3.89 -10.07 22.21
C PRO A 415 4.68 -10.74 21.10
N VAL A 416 5.33 -9.96 20.22
CA VAL A 416 6.15 -10.54 19.13
C VAL A 416 7.30 -11.40 19.65
N LYS A 417 7.93 -10.99 20.76
CA LYS A 417 9.07 -11.71 21.36
C LYS A 417 8.65 -13.00 22.09
N SER A 418 7.38 -13.12 22.44
CA SER A 418 6.84 -14.26 23.21
C SER A 418 5.37 -14.53 22.82
N PRO A 419 5.11 -14.89 21.55
CA PRO A 419 3.74 -14.95 21.01
C PRO A 419 2.84 -15.96 21.73
N GLY A 420 3.44 -16.99 22.35
CA GLY A 420 2.70 -17.98 23.13
C GLY A 420 2.22 -17.49 24.51
N ARG A 421 2.74 -16.36 25.01
CA ARG A 421 2.48 -15.86 26.36
C ARG A 421 1.07 -15.29 26.50
N ASN A 422 0.21 -15.97 27.27
CA ASN A 422 -1.09 -15.44 27.69
C ASN A 422 -0.99 -14.93 29.14
N ILE A 423 -1.17 -13.63 29.39
CA ILE A 423 -1.12 -13.02 30.74
C ILE A 423 -2.53 -12.70 31.26
N ASN A 424 -3.59 -13.17 30.62
CA ASN A 424 -4.94 -12.99 31.15
C ASN A 424 -5.13 -13.95 32.34
N VAL A 425 -4.77 -13.48 33.54
CA VAL A 425 -5.08 -14.15 34.80
C VAL A 425 -6.50 -13.77 35.18
N VAL A 426 -7.44 -14.69 34.96
CA VAL A 426 -8.81 -14.57 35.47
C VAL A 426 -8.85 -15.21 36.86
N PRO A 427 -9.13 -14.43 37.93
CA PRO A 427 -9.35 -14.96 39.28
C PRO A 427 -10.41 -16.08 39.26
N GLU A 428 -10.18 -17.17 40.00
CA GLU A 428 -11.07 -18.35 39.99
C GLU A 428 -12.48 -18.06 40.54
N ASP A 429 -12.60 -17.06 41.40
CA ASP A 429 -13.82 -16.60 42.04
C ASP A 429 -14.68 -15.68 41.16
N LEU A 430 -14.13 -15.16 40.05
CA LEU A 430 -14.83 -14.23 39.16
C LEU A 430 -15.11 -14.89 37.80
N LYS A 431 -16.26 -15.59 37.73
CA LYS A 431 -16.72 -16.27 36.50
C LYS A 431 -17.06 -15.33 35.33
N TYR A 432 -17.30 -14.04 35.59
CA TYR A 432 -17.79 -13.09 34.58
C TYR A 432 -17.15 -11.71 34.80
N GLY A 433 -16.52 -11.14 33.76
CA GLY A 433 -15.91 -9.82 33.81
C GLY A 433 -15.12 -9.50 32.53
N ASP A 434 -14.98 -8.20 32.23
CA ASP A 434 -14.11 -7.71 31.16
C ASP A 434 -12.64 -7.69 31.62
N TRP A 435 -11.92 -8.76 31.28
CA TRP A 435 -10.54 -8.98 31.72
C TRP A 435 -9.55 -8.36 30.75
N ASN A 436 -9.02 -7.22 31.14
CA ASN A 436 -8.01 -6.49 30.40
C ASN A 436 -6.61 -6.75 30.96
N GLY A 437 -5.90 -7.73 30.42
CA GLY A 437 -4.48 -7.94 30.72
C GLY A 437 -3.60 -6.77 30.26
N PRO A 438 -2.36 -6.64 30.77
CA PRO A 438 -1.49 -5.50 30.47
C PRO A 438 -1.18 -5.33 28.97
N ASP A 439 -1.06 -6.44 28.22
CA ASP A 439 -0.83 -6.40 26.78
C ASP A 439 -2.07 -5.86 26.03
N VAL A 440 -3.28 -6.22 26.47
CA VAL A 440 -4.55 -5.72 25.92
C VAL A 440 -4.68 -4.22 26.20
N GLN A 441 -4.47 -3.79 27.44
CA GLN A 441 -4.51 -2.37 27.83
C GLN A 441 -3.49 -1.54 27.04
N LYS A 442 -2.26 -2.06 26.90
CA LYS A 442 -1.20 -1.40 26.13
C LYS A 442 -1.62 -1.21 24.67
N TYR A 443 -2.13 -2.26 24.04
CA TYR A 443 -2.59 -2.17 22.66
C TYR A 443 -3.81 -1.24 22.51
N ALA A 444 -4.84 -1.41 23.33
CA ALA A 444 -6.06 -0.59 23.28
C ALA A 444 -5.75 0.90 23.47
N LYS A 445 -4.86 1.26 24.41
CA LYS A 445 -4.38 2.63 24.59
C LYS A 445 -3.66 3.16 23.34
N ALA A 446 -2.79 2.35 22.73
CA ALA A 446 -2.08 2.73 21.52
C ALA A 446 -3.03 2.88 20.31
N ALA A 447 -4.05 2.04 20.19
CA ALA A 447 -5.01 2.07 19.08
C ALA A 447 -6.02 3.22 19.23
N ASN A 448 -6.69 3.33 20.39
CA ASN A 448 -7.77 4.28 20.59
C ASN A 448 -7.33 5.75 20.51
N LYS A 449 -6.08 6.08 20.82
CA LYS A 449 -5.56 7.45 20.64
C LYS A 449 -5.37 7.85 19.17
N ARG A 450 -5.47 6.90 18.22
CA ARG A 450 -5.29 7.13 16.78
C ARG A 450 -6.60 7.16 16.01
N PHE A 451 -7.64 6.51 16.54
CA PHE A 451 -8.96 6.52 15.93
C PHE A 451 -9.67 7.86 16.12
N ASP A 452 -10.74 8.06 15.36
CA ASP A 452 -11.67 9.19 15.49
C ASP A 452 -12.38 9.21 16.85
N GLU A 453 -12.57 8.03 17.43
CA GLU A 453 -13.08 7.81 18.78
C GLU A 453 -12.55 6.46 19.33
N PRO A 454 -12.65 6.19 20.64
CA PRO A 454 -12.33 4.87 21.16
C PRO A 454 -13.19 3.77 20.52
N ARG A 455 -12.55 2.77 19.91
CA ARG A 455 -13.22 1.65 19.23
C ARG A 455 -12.79 0.28 19.74
N VAL A 456 -11.64 0.17 20.41
CA VAL A 456 -11.24 -1.05 21.14
C VAL A 456 -11.70 -0.88 22.58
N LEU A 457 -12.93 -1.30 22.87
CA LEU A 457 -13.60 -0.98 24.13
C LEU A 457 -13.55 -2.11 25.17
N HIS A 458 -13.36 -3.34 24.71
CA HIS A 458 -13.44 -4.54 25.52
C HIS A 458 -12.09 -5.27 25.56
N GLY A 459 -11.92 -6.10 26.58
CA GLY A 459 -10.82 -7.04 26.69
C GLY A 459 -10.86 -8.11 25.62
N ALA A 460 -9.70 -8.74 25.43
CA ALA A 460 -9.53 -9.76 24.41
C ALA A 460 -10.36 -11.01 24.73
N GLN A 461 -11.02 -11.54 23.71
CA GLN A 461 -11.99 -12.61 23.91
C GLN A 461 -11.34 -13.94 24.38
N ASP A 462 -10.06 -14.14 24.06
CA ASP A 462 -9.22 -15.23 24.55
C ASP A 462 -8.91 -15.16 26.05
N GLY A 463 -9.32 -14.07 26.71
CA GLY A 463 -9.26 -13.86 28.15
C GLY A 463 -10.54 -14.18 28.93
N TYR A 464 -11.71 -14.40 28.30
CA TYR A 464 -12.96 -14.74 29.01
C TYR A 464 -13.04 -16.25 29.33
N GLY A 465 -13.54 -16.63 30.52
CA GLY A 465 -13.49 -18.00 31.08
C GLY A 465 -14.61 -18.99 30.67
N GLY A 466 -14.33 -20.32 30.72
CA GLY A 466 -15.26 -21.41 30.31
C GLY A 466 -14.87 -22.60 29.35
N ASN A 467 -13.66 -22.79 28.78
CA ASN A 467 -13.29 -23.96 27.92
C ASN A 467 -11.74 -24.18 27.90
N PRO A 468 -11.18 -25.42 27.97
CA PRO A 468 -9.79 -25.62 28.37
C PRO A 468 -8.67 -25.37 27.36
N LYS A 469 -8.90 -25.12 26.06
CA LYS A 469 -7.80 -24.92 25.08
C LYS A 469 -7.72 -23.51 24.50
N TYR A 470 -8.76 -23.01 23.84
CA TYR A 470 -8.80 -21.66 23.22
C TYR A 470 -10.20 -21.06 23.31
N MET A 471 -10.48 -20.34 24.39
CA MET A 471 -11.76 -19.63 24.51
C MET A 471 -11.82 -18.40 23.64
N GLY A 472 -13.06 -17.96 23.37
CA GLY A 472 -13.33 -16.74 22.63
C GLY A 472 -13.25 -16.89 21.11
N LEU A 473 -12.72 -18.01 20.59
CA LEU A 473 -12.74 -18.30 19.16
C LEU A 473 -14.18 -18.32 18.65
N THR A 474 -14.38 -17.68 17.50
CA THR A 474 -15.67 -17.50 16.84
C THR A 474 -15.75 -18.34 15.57
N ASP A 475 -16.96 -18.68 15.14
CA ASP A 475 -17.19 -19.29 13.82
C ASP A 475 -17.16 -18.23 12.69
N ASP A 476 -17.09 -16.94 13.04
CA ASP A 476 -16.89 -15.83 12.10
C ASP A 476 -15.43 -15.73 11.59
N THR A 477 -15.19 -14.80 10.67
CA THR A 477 -13.85 -14.37 10.27
C THR A 477 -13.17 -13.60 11.41
N ALA A 478 -11.88 -13.86 11.59
CA ALA A 478 -10.99 -13.08 12.43
C ALA A 478 -9.77 -12.67 11.61
N TYR A 479 -8.98 -11.72 12.11
CA TYR A 479 -7.74 -11.32 11.47
C TYR A 479 -6.67 -10.92 12.48
N ALA A 480 -5.42 -11.25 12.16
CA ALA A 480 -4.25 -10.82 12.92
C ALA A 480 -3.55 -9.65 12.21
N VAL A 481 -3.11 -8.67 12.99
CA VAL A 481 -2.35 -7.50 12.56
C VAL A 481 -0.99 -7.55 13.24
N PHE A 482 0.07 -7.62 12.43
CA PHE A 482 1.45 -7.65 12.91
C PHE A 482 2.07 -6.24 12.91
N PRO A 483 3.05 -5.97 13.78
CA PRO A 483 3.78 -4.70 13.83
C PRO A 483 4.44 -4.21 12.53
N ASP A 484 4.67 -5.11 11.57
CA ASP A 484 5.31 -4.81 10.30
C ASP A 484 4.31 -4.73 9.13
N GLY A 485 3.02 -4.60 9.43
CA GLY A 485 1.95 -4.48 8.44
C GLY A 485 1.56 -5.79 7.76
N ARG A 486 2.13 -6.92 8.19
CA ARG A 486 1.62 -8.24 7.78
C ARG A 486 0.28 -8.52 8.44
N THR A 487 -0.53 -9.30 7.74
CA THR A 487 -1.88 -9.70 8.17
C THR A 487 -2.14 -11.17 7.91
N PHE A 488 -3.07 -11.73 8.66
CA PHE A 488 -3.57 -13.08 8.44
C PHE A 488 -5.07 -13.12 8.65
N ILE A 489 -5.83 -13.58 7.65
CA ILE A 489 -7.28 -13.76 7.74
C ILE A 489 -7.56 -15.20 8.14
N MET A 490 -8.31 -15.39 9.22
CA MET A 490 -8.72 -16.67 9.76
C MET A 490 -10.22 -16.84 9.51
N GLU A 491 -10.59 -17.76 8.62
CA GLU A 491 -12.00 -18.03 8.31
C GLU A 491 -12.53 -19.15 9.20
N GLY A 492 -13.35 -18.76 10.19
CA GLY A 492 -13.97 -19.67 11.15
C GLY A 492 -13.02 -20.16 12.26
N ARG A 493 -13.61 -20.91 13.19
CA ARG A 493 -12.94 -21.36 14.42
C ARG A 493 -11.67 -22.16 14.15
N LYS A 494 -11.71 -23.12 13.21
CA LYS A 494 -10.57 -24.01 12.91
C LYS A 494 -9.32 -23.23 12.49
N ALA A 495 -9.46 -22.24 11.61
CA ALA A 495 -8.34 -21.41 11.17
C ALA A 495 -7.78 -20.54 12.32
N GLN A 496 -8.64 -20.13 13.25
CA GLN A 496 -8.20 -19.43 14.46
C GLN A 496 -7.44 -20.36 15.41
N GLU A 497 -7.91 -21.59 15.61
CA GLU A 497 -7.20 -22.61 16.40
C GLU A 497 -5.81 -22.89 15.83
N GLU A 498 -5.71 -23.12 14.52
CA GLU A 498 -4.43 -23.32 13.83
C GLU A 498 -3.49 -22.13 14.01
N PHE A 499 -4.01 -20.91 13.97
CA PHE A 499 -3.23 -19.69 14.22
C PHE A 499 -2.74 -19.60 15.67
N TYR A 500 -3.58 -19.94 16.64
CA TYR A 500 -3.24 -19.92 18.06
C TYR A 500 -2.24 -21.03 18.41
N ASP A 501 -2.44 -22.24 17.88
CA ASP A 501 -1.49 -23.35 17.98
C ASP A 501 -0.13 -22.94 17.38
N ALA A 502 -0.12 -22.30 16.20
CA ALA A 502 1.09 -21.77 15.59
C ALA A 502 1.75 -20.71 16.47
N LEU A 503 1.01 -19.75 17.03
CA LEU A 503 1.56 -18.79 18.02
C LEU A 503 2.25 -19.51 19.20
N GLY A 504 1.90 -20.77 19.46
CA GLY A 504 2.27 -21.52 20.66
C GLY A 504 1.47 -20.99 21.84
N ARG A 505 0.27 -20.47 21.58
CA ARG A 505 -0.59 -19.87 22.60
C ARG A 505 -0.90 -20.93 23.63
N GLN A 506 -0.48 -20.70 24.86
CA GLN A 506 -0.77 -21.60 25.96
C GLN A 506 -2.22 -21.38 26.38
N ALA A 507 -2.97 -22.48 26.40
CA ALA A 507 -4.26 -22.52 27.05
C ALA A 507 -4.10 -22.18 28.54
N LYS A 508 -5.17 -21.68 29.17
CA LYS A 508 -5.23 -21.49 30.62
C LYS A 508 -4.80 -22.80 31.30
N GLN A 509 -3.68 -22.78 32.04
CA GLN A 509 -3.40 -23.85 33.00
C GLN A 509 -4.22 -23.57 34.26
N PRO A 510 -5.11 -24.48 34.69
CA PRO A 510 -5.76 -24.37 36.00
C PRO A 510 -4.68 -24.27 37.08
N GLY A 511 -4.75 -23.26 37.95
CA GLY A 511 -3.83 -23.12 39.09
C GLY A 511 -2.43 -22.57 38.82
N ALA A 512 -2.15 -21.94 37.67
CA ALA A 512 -0.87 -21.24 37.49
C ALA A 512 -0.78 -20.06 38.48
N PRO A 513 0.20 -20.04 39.41
CA PRO A 513 0.28 -19.00 40.43
C PRO A 513 0.55 -17.63 39.80
N VAL A 514 -0.15 -16.64 40.32
CA VAL A 514 -0.04 -15.24 39.94
C VAL A 514 1.39 -14.75 40.24
N GLY A 515 2.12 -14.34 39.20
CA GLY A 515 3.17 -13.32 39.30
C GLY A 515 4.47 -13.66 40.05
N VAL A 516 5.22 -14.69 39.64
CA VAL A 516 6.64 -14.79 40.02
C VAL A 516 7.55 -14.67 38.78
N PRO A 517 8.26 -13.54 38.60
CA PRO A 517 9.34 -13.44 37.62
C PRO A 517 10.37 -14.56 37.88
N GLY A 518 10.56 -15.45 36.91
CA GLY A 518 11.54 -16.56 37.01
C GLY A 518 10.97 -17.97 37.11
N TRP A 519 9.64 -18.15 37.03
CA TRP A 519 9.07 -19.51 37.00
C TRP A 519 9.45 -20.25 35.71
N LYS A 520 10.24 -21.33 35.85
CA LYS A 520 10.45 -22.33 34.79
C LYS A 520 9.48 -23.49 35.03
N PRO A 521 8.71 -23.94 34.01
CA PRO A 521 7.86 -25.12 34.18
C PRO A 521 8.73 -26.32 34.54
N LYS A 522 8.34 -27.07 35.58
CA LYS A 522 8.93 -28.37 35.89
C LYS A 522 8.62 -29.30 34.71
N VAL A 523 9.66 -29.66 33.95
CA VAL A 523 9.59 -30.76 32.99
C VAL A 523 9.37 -32.03 33.82
N ILE A 524 8.16 -32.56 33.78
CA ILE A 524 7.89 -33.90 34.33
C ILE A 524 8.51 -34.88 33.32
N GLN A 525 9.75 -35.31 33.58
CA GLN A 525 10.30 -36.47 32.90
C GLN A 525 9.47 -37.69 33.25
N GLY A 526 9.05 -38.41 32.21
CA GLY A 526 8.12 -39.53 32.28
C GLY A 526 8.50 -40.56 33.34
N GLY A 527 7.65 -40.69 34.35
CA GLY A 527 7.60 -41.89 35.17
C GLY A 527 6.90 -42.98 34.37
N LYS A 528 7.65 -44.03 34.01
CA LYS A 528 7.07 -45.31 33.60
C LYS A 528 6.11 -45.80 34.68
N LYS A 529 4.91 -46.19 34.28
CA LYS A 529 4.22 -47.37 34.81
C LYS A 529 3.75 -48.19 33.63
#